data_AF-A0A8T4EF64-F1
#
_entry.id   AF-A0A8T4EF64-F1
#
_cell.length_a   1.000
_cell.length_b   1.000
_cell.length_c   1.000
_cell.angle_alpha   90.00
_cell.angle_beta   90.00
_cell.angle_gamma   90.00
#
_symmetry.space_group_name_H-M   'P 1'
#
loop_
_entity.id
_entity.type
_entity.pdbx_description
1 polymer ?
#
loop_
_entity_poly.entity_id
_entity_poly.type
_entity_poly.pdbx_seq_one_letter_code
_entity_poly.pdbx_strand_id
1 'polypeptide(L)'
;MAMTPLKKFFNRLFGRWANSPNDQQYYVKMLFALISGLICGLGGQFFAGTRGVMLGFLIYILTLFVIRYLLDVEPKKLGGMQKLITNSLFSYLMLWVVLWTLLYAFSIPPDILATL
;
A
#
# COMPACT_ATOMS: atom_id res chain seq x y z
N MET A 1 -11.06 -24.59 -9.54
CA MET A 1 -10.54 -24.32 -8.18
C MET A 1 -11.48 -23.30 -7.52
N ALA A 2 -12.15 -23.66 -6.42
CA ALA A 2 -13.13 -22.76 -5.78
C ALA A 2 -12.45 -21.45 -5.39
N MET A 3 -12.84 -20.32 -6.00
CA MET A 3 -12.32 -19.03 -5.61
C MET A 3 -12.79 -18.75 -4.18
N THR A 4 -11.85 -18.63 -3.24
CA THR A 4 -12.15 -18.19 -1.88
C THR A 4 -12.88 -16.84 -1.94
N PRO A 5 -13.76 -16.53 -0.97
CA PRO A 5 -14.53 -15.27 -0.97
C PRO A 5 -13.64 -14.05 -1.15
N LEU A 6 -12.46 -14.08 -0.51
CA LEU A 6 -11.43 -13.04 -0.61
C LEU A 6 -10.89 -12.91 -2.03
N LYS A 7 -10.57 -14.02 -2.70
CA LYS A 7 -10.10 -14.00 -4.10
C LYS A 7 -11.14 -13.44 -5.06
N LYS A 8 -12.43 -13.78 -4.86
CA LYS A 8 -13.53 -13.16 -5.64
C LYS A 8 -13.60 -11.66 -5.43
N PHE A 9 -13.46 -11.19 -4.18
CA PHE A 9 -13.48 -9.77 -3.86
C PHE A 9 -12.34 -9.01 -4.55
N PHE A 10 -11.10 -9.48 -4.40
CA PHE A 10 -9.94 -8.86 -5.05
C PHE A 10 -10.02 -8.91 -6.58
N ASN A 11 -10.50 -10.02 -7.16
CA ASN A 11 -10.74 -10.09 -8.60
C ASN A 11 -11.86 -9.15 -9.06
N ARG A 12 -12.86 -8.88 -8.23
CA ARG A 12 -13.91 -7.89 -8.57
C ARG A 12 -13.36 -6.47 -8.58
N LEU A 13 -12.45 -6.13 -7.65
CA LEU A 13 -11.83 -4.82 -7.58
C LEU A 13 -10.74 -4.59 -8.63
N PHE A 14 -9.89 -5.59 -8.85
CA PHE A 14 -8.67 -5.47 -9.66
C PHE A 14 -8.71 -6.28 -10.96
N GLY A 15 -9.74 -7.08 -11.20
CA GLY A 15 -9.86 -7.92 -12.40
C GLY A 15 -10.02 -7.12 -13.68
N ARG A 16 -10.44 -5.85 -13.61
CA ARG A 16 -10.49 -4.97 -14.79
C ARG A 16 -9.14 -4.76 -15.46
N TRP A 17 -8.04 -4.98 -14.74
CA TRP A 17 -6.67 -4.88 -15.26
C TRP A 17 -6.00 -6.24 -15.44
N ALA A 18 -6.74 -7.35 -15.43
CA ALA A 18 -6.16 -8.69 -15.59
C ALA A 18 -5.36 -8.87 -16.89
N ASN A 19 -5.67 -8.07 -17.93
CA ASN A 19 -4.97 -8.08 -19.21
C ASN A 19 -3.61 -7.35 -19.15
N SER A 20 -3.36 -6.52 -18.13
CA SER A 20 -2.11 -5.78 -17.91
C SER A 20 -1.59 -6.03 -16.48
N PRO A 21 -0.72 -7.04 -16.30
CA PRO A 21 -0.14 -7.36 -15.00
C PRO A 21 0.58 -6.17 -14.33
N ASN A 22 1.15 -5.27 -15.12
CA ASN A 22 1.81 -4.05 -14.63
C ASN A 22 0.83 -3.06 -14.02
N ASP A 23 -0.29 -2.82 -14.70
CA ASP A 23 -1.33 -1.91 -14.17
C ASP A 23 -1.99 -2.54 -12.96
N GLN A 24 -2.28 -3.84 -13.02
CA GLN A 24 -2.91 -4.56 -11.91
C GLN A 24 -2.07 -4.48 -10.64
N GLN A 25 -0.76 -4.73 -10.70
CA GLN A 25 0.11 -4.58 -9.52
C GLN A 25 0.20 -3.13 -9.03
N TYR A 26 0.19 -2.16 -9.95
CA TYR A 26 0.30 -0.74 -9.62
C TYR A 26 -0.90 -0.30 -8.78
N TYR A 27 -2.12 -0.58 -9.25
CA TYR A 27 -3.34 -0.17 -8.52
C TYR A 27 -3.51 -0.89 -7.19
N VAL A 28 -3.10 -2.15 -7.09
CA VAL A 28 -3.09 -2.87 -5.80
C VAL A 28 -2.15 -2.16 -4.84
N LYS A 29 -0.91 -1.88 -5.25
CA LYS A 29 0.05 -1.12 -4.43
C LYS A 29 -0.48 0.25 -4.04
N MET A 30 -1.10 0.99 -4.95
CA MET A 30 -1.65 2.31 -4.62
C MET A 30 -2.78 2.22 -3.58
N LEU A 31 -3.68 1.22 -3.68
CA LEU A 31 -4.74 1.03 -2.69
C LEU A 31 -4.15 0.74 -1.30
N PHE A 32 -3.17 -0.16 -1.22
CA PHE A 32 -2.52 -0.51 0.05
C PHE A 32 -1.68 0.64 0.62
N ALA A 33 -1.03 1.45 -0.21
CA ALA A 33 -0.34 2.68 0.21
C ALA A 33 -1.32 3.70 0.82
N LEU A 34 -2.50 3.83 0.21
CA LEU A 34 -3.53 4.73 0.68
C LEU A 34 -4.10 4.26 2.03
N ILE A 35 -4.39 2.95 2.15
CA ILE A 35 -4.85 2.34 3.40
C ILE A 35 -3.78 2.49 4.50
N SER A 36 -2.51 2.19 4.20
CA SER A 36 -1.42 2.31 5.19
C SER A 36 -1.20 3.76 5.61
N GLY A 37 -1.24 4.70 4.67
CA GLY A 37 -1.11 6.13 4.96
C GLY A 37 -2.24 6.64 5.85
N LEU A 38 -3.48 6.21 5.58
CA LEU A 38 -4.64 6.54 6.40
C LEU A 38 -4.49 6.00 7.82
N ILE A 39 -4.08 4.74 7.97
CA ILE A 39 -3.88 4.12 9.31
C ILE A 39 -2.78 4.87 10.08
N CYS A 40 -1.64 5.14 9.44
CA CYS A 40 -0.54 5.89 10.06
C CYS A 40 -0.95 7.32 10.42
N GLY A 41 -1.68 8.02 9.54
CA GLY A 41 -2.13 9.39 9.75
C GLY A 41 -3.19 9.51 10.84
N LEU A 42 -4.23 8.67 10.80
CA LEU A 42 -5.32 8.67 11.77
C LEU A 42 -4.86 8.19 13.16
N GLY A 43 -3.85 7.32 13.24
CA GLY A 43 -3.26 6.95 14.52
C GLY A 43 -2.33 8.02 15.12
N GLY A 44 -2.12 9.15 14.42
CA GLY A 44 -1.43 10.34 14.92
C GLY A 44 -0.07 10.01 15.55
N GLN A 45 0.10 10.39 16.82
CA GLN A 45 1.37 10.19 17.55
C GLN A 45 1.73 8.72 17.78
N PHE A 46 0.79 7.78 17.76
CA PHE A 46 1.10 6.36 18.01
C PHE A 46 2.01 5.77 16.94
N PHE A 47 1.82 6.21 15.69
CA PHE A 47 2.62 5.77 14.54
C PHE A 47 3.75 6.73 14.20
N ALA A 48 3.99 7.80 14.97
CA ALA A 48 5.09 8.72 14.72
C ALA A 48 6.46 7.99 14.75
N GLY A 49 7.35 8.36 13.83
CA GLY A 49 8.70 7.81 13.74
C GLY A 49 8.75 6.36 13.23
N THR A 50 9.52 5.51 13.92
CA THR A 50 9.86 4.15 13.44
C THR A 50 8.66 3.20 13.36
N ARG A 51 7.62 3.40 14.18
CA ARG A 51 6.43 2.54 14.22
C ARG A 51 5.60 2.64 12.94
N GLY A 52 5.37 3.86 12.44
CA GLY A 52 4.67 4.06 11.17
C GLY A 52 5.47 3.51 9.99
N VAL A 53 6.81 3.63 10.04
CA VAL A 53 7.68 3.02 9.03
C VAL A 53 7.53 1.49 9.02
N MET A 54 7.60 0.85 10.18
CA MET A 54 7.39 -0.61 10.28
C MET A 54 6.03 -1.03 9.72
N LEU A 55 4.95 -0.30 10.02
CA LEU A 55 3.63 -0.57 9.48
C LEU A 55 3.59 -0.43 7.96
N GLY A 56 4.15 0.64 7.41
CA GLY A 56 4.19 0.90 5.97
C GLY A 56 4.89 -0.21 5.19
N PHE A 57 6.03 -0.70 5.71
CA PHE A 57 6.76 -1.84 5.13
C PHE A 57 6.00 -3.17 5.29
N LEU A 58 5.38 -3.41 6.44
CA LEU A 58 4.60 -4.62 6.67
C LEU A 58 3.42 -4.70 5.70
N ILE A 59 2.70 -3.58 5.51
CA ILE A 59 1.59 -3.50 4.55
C ILE A 59 2.09 -3.64 3.11
N TYR A 60 3.26 -3.09 2.80
CA TYR A 60 3.87 -3.27 1.49
C TYR A 60 4.20 -4.74 1.19
N ILE A 61 4.79 -5.47 2.16
CA ILE A 61 5.04 -6.91 2.03
C ILE A 61 3.71 -7.66 1.82
N LEU A 62 2.68 -7.34 2.61
CA LEU A 62 1.36 -7.94 2.49
C LEU A 62 0.75 -7.70 1.10
N THR A 63 0.98 -6.53 0.52
CA THR A 63 0.57 -6.21 -0.85
C THR A 63 1.19 -7.16 -1.87
N LEU A 64 2.47 -7.51 -1.72
CA LEU A 64 3.15 -8.47 -2.60
C LEU A 64 2.52 -9.87 -2.50
N PHE A 65 2.12 -10.30 -1.29
CA PHE A 65 1.39 -11.55 -1.09
C PHE A 65 0.03 -11.52 -1.81
N VAL A 66 -0.71 -10.41 -1.70
CA VAL A 66 -2.01 -10.26 -2.40
C VAL A 66 -1.84 -10.37 -3.91
N ILE A 67 -0.84 -9.69 -4.47
CA ILE A 67 -0.58 -9.74 -5.92
C ILE A 67 -0.23 -11.17 -6.36
N ARG A 68 0.63 -11.87 -5.60
CA ARG A 68 1.11 -13.21 -5.99
C ARG A 68 0.08 -14.32 -5.81
N TYR A 69 -0.65 -14.32 -4.69
CA TYR A 69 -1.48 -15.44 -4.25
C TYR A 69 -2.99 -15.20 -4.43
N LEU A 70 -3.45 -13.95 -4.33
CA LEU A 70 -4.88 -13.66 -4.52
C LEU A 70 -5.18 -13.34 -5.98
N LEU A 71 -4.33 -12.55 -6.64
CA LEU A 71 -4.51 -12.17 -8.04
C LEU A 71 -3.78 -13.08 -9.03
N ASP A 72 -3.08 -14.11 -8.54
CA ASP A 72 -2.27 -15.06 -9.33
C ASP A 72 -1.33 -14.40 -10.35
N VAL A 73 -0.86 -13.19 -10.07
CA VAL A 73 0.05 -12.50 -10.99
C VAL A 73 1.39 -13.21 -10.98
N GLU A 74 1.75 -13.78 -12.12
CA GLU A 74 3.01 -14.49 -12.27
C GLU A 74 4.19 -13.51 -12.35
N PRO A 75 5.22 -13.65 -11.50
CA PRO A 75 6.40 -12.78 -11.54
C PRO A 75 7.12 -12.80 -12.89
N LYS A 76 7.05 -13.92 -13.62
CA LYS A 76 7.63 -14.05 -14.97
C LYS A 76 7.04 -13.04 -15.95
N LYS A 77 5.73 -12.77 -15.88
CA LYS A 77 5.04 -11.79 -16.73
C LYS A 77 5.45 -10.35 -16.44
N LEU A 78 6.01 -10.10 -15.25
CA LEU A 78 6.50 -8.80 -14.80
C LEU A 78 8.01 -8.61 -15.05
N GLY A 79 8.69 -9.62 -15.59
CA GLY A 79 10.15 -9.62 -15.77
C GLY A 79 10.92 -10.00 -14.51
N GLY A 80 10.33 -10.80 -13.61
CA GLY A 80 10.99 -11.43 -12.47
C GLY A 80 10.50 -10.97 -11.10
N MET A 81 10.99 -11.62 -10.05
CA MET A 81 10.67 -11.28 -8.66
C MET A 81 11.17 -9.89 -8.27
N GLN A 82 12.34 -9.49 -8.78
CA GLN A 82 12.89 -8.16 -8.51
C GLN A 82 11.94 -7.07 -9.02
N LYS A 83 11.44 -7.20 -10.25
CA LYS A 83 10.46 -6.25 -10.82
C LYS A 83 9.12 -6.30 -10.11
N LEU A 84 8.65 -7.47 -9.64
CA LEU A 84 7.44 -7.53 -8.81
C LEU A 84 7.58 -6.68 -7.53
N ILE A 85 8.78 -6.61 -6.95
CA ILE A 85 9.05 -5.78 -5.77
C ILE A 85 9.23 -4.33 -6.23
N THR A 86 10.30 -4.03 -6.96
CA THR A 86 10.73 -2.65 -7.23
C THR A 86 9.78 -1.88 -8.12
N ASN A 87 9.01 -2.54 -8.99
CA ASN A 87 8.07 -1.83 -9.84
C ASN A 87 7.00 -1.14 -8.97
N SER A 88 6.76 0.14 -9.22
CA SER A 88 5.83 0.96 -8.43
C SER A 88 6.17 1.12 -6.94
N LEU A 89 7.35 0.66 -6.48
CA LEU A 89 7.79 0.87 -5.08
C LEU A 89 7.91 2.36 -4.76
N PHE A 90 8.52 3.13 -5.66
CA PHE A 90 8.66 4.57 -5.48
C PHE A 90 7.30 5.26 -5.40
N SER A 91 6.37 4.93 -6.30
CA SER A 91 4.99 5.45 -6.26
C SER A 91 4.26 5.09 -4.96
N TYR A 92 4.45 3.85 -4.47
CA TYR A 92 3.88 3.40 -3.20
C TYR A 92 4.40 4.26 -2.04
N LEU A 93 5.73 4.41 -1.94
CA LEU A 93 6.38 5.17 -0.88
C LEU A 93 5.98 6.63 -0.93
N MET A 94 5.93 7.22 -2.13
CA MET A 94 5.56 8.62 -2.31
C MET A 94 4.12 8.86 -1.87
N LEU A 95 3.15 8.04 -2.32
CA LEU A 95 1.76 8.19 -1.93
C LEU A 95 1.56 7.98 -0.43
N TRP A 96 2.17 6.93 0.12
CA TRP A 96 2.09 6.60 1.54
C TRP A 96 2.67 7.72 2.42
N VAL A 97 3.89 8.21 2.11
CA VAL A 97 4.55 9.27 2.89
C VAL A 97 3.78 10.57 2.78
N VAL A 98 3.37 10.99 1.59
CA VAL A 98 2.61 12.24 1.40
C VAL A 98 1.29 12.21 2.17
N LEU A 99 0.55 11.10 2.07
CA LEU A 99 -0.73 11.00 2.76
C LEU A 99 -0.55 10.93 4.28
N TRP A 100 0.47 10.21 4.75
CA TRP A 100 0.79 10.14 6.17
C TRP A 100 1.22 11.51 6.72
N THR A 101 2.13 12.23 6.05
CA THR A 101 2.60 13.54 6.53
C THR A 101 1.51 14.60 6.52
N LEU A 102 0.66 14.62 5.49
CA LEU A 102 -0.48 15.54 5.42
C LEU A 102 -1.44 15.30 6.58
N LEU A 103 -1.81 14.05 6.86
CA LEU A 103 -2.72 13.74 7.97
C LEU A 103 -2.08 13.99 9.32
N TYR A 104 -0.79 13.69 9.45
CA TYR A 104 -0.04 13.94 10.68
C TYR A 104 0.00 15.44 11.01
N ALA A 105 0.12 16.32 10.01
CA ALA A 105 0.09 17.76 10.21
C ALA A 105 -1.20 18.24 10.89
N PHE A 106 -2.36 17.63 10.57
CA PHE A 106 -3.64 17.96 11.22
C PHE A 106 -3.82 17.31 12.60
N SER A 107 -2.93 16.39 12.99
CA SER A 107 -2.96 15.73 14.29
C SER A 107 -2.15 16.44 15.38
N ILE A 108 -1.37 17.46 15.02
CA ILE A 108 -0.57 18.25 15.96
C ILE A 108 -1.50 19.25 16.69
N PRO A 109 -1.61 19.20 18.03
CA PRO A 109 -2.38 20.17 18.80
C PRO A 109 -1.86 21.60 18.57
N PRO A 110 -2.74 22.59 18.38
CA PRO A 110 -2.34 23.99 18.18
C PRO A 110 -1.53 24.56 19.34
N ASP A 111 -1.71 24.02 20.54
CA ASP A 111 -0.97 24.42 21.75
C ASP A 111 0.54 24.20 21.61
N ILE A 112 0.96 23.19 20.83
CA ILE A 112 2.38 22.88 20.57
C ILE A 112 2.95 23.84 19.51
N LEU A 113 2.13 24.25 18.54
CA LEU A 113 2.52 25.22 17.50
C LEU A 113 2.73 26.63 18.05
N ALA A 114 2.06 26.99 19.15
CA ALA A 114 2.21 28.29 19.81
C ALA A 114 3.50 28.41 20.65
N THR A 115 4.16 27.29 20.94
CA THR A 115 5.38 27.23 21.79
C THR A 115 6.68 26.97 21.01
N LEU A 116 6.60 26.86 19.68
CA LEU A 116 7.73 26.78 18.74
C LEU A 116 8.13 28.16 18.25
#